data_AF-A0AAU6MI24-F1
#
_entry.id   AF-A0AAU6MI24-F1
#
_cell.length_a   1.000
_cell.length_b   1.000
_cell.length_c   1.000
_cell.angle_alpha   90.00
_cell.angle_beta   90.00
_cell.angle_gamma   90.00
#
_symmetry.space_group_name_H-M   'P 1'
#
loop_
_entity.id
_entity.type
_entity.pdbx_description
1 polymer ?
#
loop_
_entity_poly.entity_id
_entity_poly.type
_entity_poly.pdbx_seq_one_letter_code
_entity_poly.pdbx_strand_id
1 'polypeptide(L)'
;MSEWGSFIDETPSGQSPPPPPDHPPPGAGTGDDGWGSFVDEAPAAGAAQPPPSAAPFPPPPSAAPRTYGVPAPSPEVAASLLTAGETLWAQVAGAEAVFGSGCRVAVVRGDDGEAAADGFDGWRPVRVVDPAALTVRLVPLALAEPPVGTATPVSELYADPEPYTVGAPERAGVFPVGQGPDLDALLHRVQEEERDRVRAEVEAAARRAERELAGAKAAARERAEAAERRAAQREQRAQEAARRAQEYAGQQIAAARDEVAQAVRQWQERAQRAEAETVRLSGELAKAEQAGVLRHVLDRRRRAGGRDQGGTSGT
;
A
#
# COMPACT_ATOMS: atom_id res chain seq x y z
N MET A 1 -14.39 7.19 45.57
CA MET A 1 -15.09 8.32 44.94
C MET A 1 -15.29 7.96 43.48
N SER A 2 -16.54 7.65 43.14
CA SER A 2 -17.21 7.68 41.82
C SER A 2 -16.50 6.98 40.66
N GLU A 3 -16.89 5.78 40.23
CA GLU A 3 -18.15 5.45 39.51
C GLU A 3 -18.45 6.40 38.34
N TRP A 4 -18.21 5.89 37.14
CA TRP A 4 -19.11 6.06 36.00
C TRP A 4 -19.36 4.67 35.41
N GLY A 5 -20.46 4.06 35.85
CA GLY A 5 -21.14 2.98 35.13
C GLY A 5 -22.51 3.48 34.66
N SER A 6 -23.04 2.84 33.62
CA SER A 6 -24.45 2.49 33.38
C SER A 6 -24.63 2.29 31.86
N PHE A 7 -24.86 1.09 31.32
CA PHE A 7 -26.13 0.30 31.31
C PHE A 7 -27.29 1.13 30.70
N ILE A 8 -28.09 0.65 29.74
CA ILE A 8 -29.00 -0.53 29.66
C ILE A 8 -29.28 -0.77 28.15
N ASP A 9 -29.36 -1.98 27.58
CA ASP A 9 -30.58 -2.82 27.56
C ASP A 9 -30.29 -4.29 27.19
N GLU A 10 -30.67 -5.18 28.12
CA GLU A 10 -30.99 -6.58 27.90
C GLU A 10 -32.47 -6.68 27.49
N THR A 11 -32.80 -7.47 26.47
CA THR A 11 -33.71 -8.61 26.72
C THR A 11 -33.41 -9.82 25.81
N PRO A 12 -33.65 -11.05 26.30
CA PRO A 12 -33.26 -12.30 25.67
C PRO A 12 -34.45 -13.05 25.02
N SER A 13 -34.14 -14.06 24.19
CA SER A 13 -34.91 -15.29 23.91
C SER A 13 -34.96 -15.63 22.42
N GLY A 14 -34.42 -16.79 22.04
CA GLY A 14 -34.61 -17.39 20.72
C GLY A 14 -33.53 -18.42 20.36
N GLN A 15 -33.84 -19.70 20.62
CA GLN A 15 -33.00 -20.90 20.44
C GLN A 15 -32.49 -21.12 18.99
N SER A 16 -31.27 -21.66 18.86
CA SER A 16 -30.65 -22.19 17.63
C SER A 16 -31.35 -23.45 17.08
N PRO A 17 -31.07 -23.87 15.81
CA PRO A 17 -29.97 -24.81 15.56
C PRO A 17 -29.11 -24.50 14.30
N PRO A 18 -27.93 -25.16 14.15
CA PRO A 18 -26.93 -24.85 13.11
C PRO A 18 -27.28 -25.41 11.71
N PRO A 19 -26.74 -24.86 10.62
CA PRO A 19 -26.82 -25.48 9.29
C PRO A 19 -25.87 -26.70 9.15
N PRO A 20 -26.23 -27.72 8.34
CA PRO A 20 -25.50 -28.99 8.22
C PRO A 20 -24.26 -28.93 7.30
N PRO A 21 -23.38 -29.96 7.34
CA PRO A 21 -22.17 -30.04 6.52
C PRO A 21 -22.34 -30.86 5.22
N ASP A 22 -21.30 -30.74 4.37
CA ASP A 22 -20.73 -31.72 3.42
C ASP A 22 -21.16 -31.82 1.93
N HIS A 23 -20.12 -31.67 1.09
CA HIS A 23 -19.86 -32.14 -0.29
C HIS A 23 -20.39 -31.39 -1.53
N PRO A 24 -19.48 -30.94 -2.44
CA PRO A 24 -19.80 -30.62 -3.84
C PRO A 24 -19.76 -31.88 -4.75
N PRO A 25 -20.52 -31.92 -5.86
CA PRO A 25 -20.52 -33.05 -6.79
C PRO A 25 -19.23 -33.13 -7.66
N PRO A 26 -18.84 -34.33 -8.12
CA PRO A 26 -17.61 -34.60 -8.87
C PRO A 26 -17.79 -34.60 -10.40
N GLY A 27 -16.73 -34.18 -11.12
CA GLY A 27 -16.47 -34.43 -12.55
C GLY A 27 -17.17 -33.48 -13.53
N ALA A 28 -16.49 -32.75 -14.42
CA ALA A 28 -15.35 -33.16 -15.24
C ALA A 28 -14.27 -32.06 -15.36
N GLY A 29 -13.00 -32.50 -15.30
CA GLY A 29 -11.84 -31.77 -15.84
C GLY A 29 -11.95 -31.63 -17.38
N THR A 30 -11.12 -30.83 -18.05
CA THR A 30 -9.64 -30.85 -18.06
C THR A 30 -9.14 -29.48 -18.54
N GLY A 31 -8.18 -28.86 -17.86
CA GLY A 31 -6.76 -28.76 -18.29
C GLY A 31 -6.53 -27.47 -19.11
N ASP A 32 -6.05 -26.36 -18.54
CA ASP A 32 -4.68 -26.02 -18.12
C ASP A 32 -3.68 -25.81 -19.27
N ASP A 33 -2.77 -24.85 -19.05
CA ASP A 33 -1.61 -24.46 -19.86
C ASP A 33 -1.91 -23.61 -21.12
N GLY A 34 -1.28 -22.47 -21.39
CA GLY A 34 0.06 -22.02 -21.05
C GLY A 34 0.84 -21.72 -22.34
N TRP A 35 1.75 -20.75 -22.25
CA TRP A 35 2.95 -20.56 -23.09
C TRP A 35 2.86 -19.72 -24.38
N GLY A 36 3.74 -18.71 -24.41
CA GLY A 36 4.26 -18.14 -25.64
C GLY A 36 5.20 -19.11 -26.35
N SER A 37 5.37 -18.89 -27.65
CA SER A 37 6.47 -19.41 -28.46
C SER A 37 6.62 -18.53 -29.70
N PHE A 38 7.85 -18.10 -29.95
CA PHE A 38 8.31 -17.55 -31.22
C PHE A 38 8.70 -18.72 -32.11
N VAL A 39 8.06 -18.90 -33.27
CA VAL A 39 8.65 -19.53 -34.45
C VAL A 39 8.05 -18.91 -35.72
N ASP A 40 8.95 -18.62 -36.64
CA ASP A 40 8.83 -18.16 -38.02
C ASP A 40 8.13 -19.21 -38.90
N GLU A 41 7.13 -18.84 -39.73
CA GLU A 41 6.83 -19.43 -41.05
C GLU A 41 5.65 -18.69 -41.73
N ALA A 42 5.92 -17.97 -42.82
CA ALA A 42 4.95 -17.68 -43.88
C ALA A 42 5.18 -18.71 -45.03
N PRO A 43 4.31 -18.91 -46.04
CA PRO A 43 3.18 -18.07 -46.47
C PRO A 43 1.90 -18.84 -46.90
N ALA A 44 0.78 -18.14 -47.04
CA ALA A 44 -0.25 -18.51 -48.01
C ALA A 44 -1.00 -17.28 -48.52
N ALA A 45 -0.89 -17.09 -49.84
CA ALA A 45 -1.45 -16.00 -50.60
C ALA A 45 -2.94 -16.22 -50.95
N GLY A 46 -3.65 -15.12 -51.18
CA GLY A 46 -4.61 -15.04 -52.29
C GLY A 46 -6.06 -14.72 -51.93
N ALA A 47 -6.40 -13.43 -51.88
CA ALA A 47 -7.60 -12.91 -52.53
C ALA A 47 -7.44 -11.39 -52.74
N ALA A 48 -7.18 -11.00 -53.99
CA ALA A 48 -7.08 -9.62 -54.42
C ALA A 48 -8.48 -9.03 -54.67
N GLN A 49 -8.71 -7.81 -54.18
CA GLN A 49 -9.78 -6.93 -54.65
C GLN A 49 -9.18 -5.52 -54.86
N PRO A 50 -9.52 -4.81 -55.97
CA PRO A 50 -8.84 -3.59 -56.40
C PRO A 50 -9.33 -2.35 -55.65
N PRO A 51 -8.49 -1.30 -55.47
CA PRO A 51 -8.93 -0.07 -54.84
C PRO A 51 -9.70 0.83 -55.83
N PRO A 52 -10.84 1.44 -55.45
CA PRO A 52 -11.41 2.53 -56.23
C PRO A 52 -10.69 3.85 -55.94
N SER A 53 -10.18 4.44 -57.03
CA SER A 53 -9.90 5.85 -57.35
C SER A 53 -9.85 6.92 -56.26
N ALA A 54 -8.77 7.70 -56.36
CA ALA A 54 -8.42 8.89 -55.62
C ALA A 54 -9.54 9.95 -55.46
N ALA A 55 -9.76 10.38 -54.22
CA ALA A 55 -10.31 11.69 -53.88
C ALA A 55 -9.16 12.72 -53.76
N PRO A 56 -9.39 14.00 -54.08
CA PRO A 56 -8.35 15.03 -54.08
C PRO A 56 -7.80 15.25 -52.66
N PHE A 57 -6.46 15.31 -52.56
CA PHE A 57 -5.76 15.58 -51.31
C PHE A 57 -6.31 16.86 -50.64
N PRO A 58 -6.75 16.82 -49.37
CA PRO A 58 -6.94 18.04 -48.61
C PRO A 58 -5.58 18.75 -48.44
N PRO A 59 -5.54 20.09 -48.45
CA PRO A 59 -4.30 20.84 -48.29
C PRO A 59 -3.63 20.47 -46.96
N PRO A 60 -2.28 20.45 -46.88
CA PRO A 60 -1.59 20.06 -45.67
C PRO A 60 -1.97 21.01 -44.52
N PRO A 61 -2.32 20.51 -43.32
CA PRO A 61 -2.46 21.38 -42.17
C PRO A 61 -1.10 21.99 -41.84
N SER A 62 -1.08 23.32 -41.69
CA SER A 62 0.07 24.12 -41.25
C SER A 62 0.82 23.44 -40.10
N ALA A 63 2.14 23.46 -40.22
CA ALA A 63 3.13 22.81 -39.38
C ALA A 63 2.77 22.72 -37.89
N ALA A 64 2.20 21.58 -37.48
CA ALA A 64 2.36 21.11 -36.12
C ALA A 64 3.83 20.70 -35.93
N PRO A 65 4.49 21.08 -34.82
CA PRO A 65 5.87 20.70 -34.58
C PRO A 65 5.96 19.18 -34.46
N ARG A 66 6.66 18.57 -35.42
CA ARG A 66 6.98 17.13 -35.37
C ARG A 66 8.04 16.91 -34.29
N THR A 67 7.61 16.56 -33.08
CA THR A 67 8.50 15.90 -32.12
C THR A 67 8.65 14.44 -32.53
N TYR A 68 9.90 14.04 -32.77
CA TYR A 68 10.28 12.68 -33.11
C TYR A 68 9.80 11.69 -32.03
N GLY A 69 8.83 10.85 -32.34
CA GLY A 69 8.60 9.49 -31.82
C GLY A 69 8.53 9.21 -30.31
N VAL A 70 8.81 10.19 -29.44
CA VAL A 70 8.77 10.04 -27.98
C VAL A 70 7.37 10.44 -27.51
N PRO A 71 6.63 9.56 -26.83
CA PRO A 71 5.33 9.93 -26.27
C PRO A 71 5.52 11.06 -25.27
N ALA A 72 4.65 12.08 -25.33
CA ALA A 72 4.65 13.15 -24.34
C ALA A 72 4.47 12.54 -22.93
N PRO A 73 5.20 13.05 -21.92
CA PRO A 73 5.06 12.56 -20.55
C PRO A 73 3.62 12.78 -20.06
N SER A 74 3.16 11.92 -19.15
CA SER A 74 1.86 12.11 -18.51
C SER A 74 1.86 13.44 -17.72
N PRO A 75 0.70 14.09 -17.57
CA PRO A 75 0.62 15.40 -16.89
C PRO A 75 1.09 15.33 -15.44
N GLU A 76 0.90 14.19 -14.75
CA GLU A 76 1.37 14.00 -13.37
C GLU A 76 2.91 13.95 -13.30
N VAL A 77 3.54 13.27 -14.27
CA VAL A 77 5.01 13.21 -14.39
C VAL A 77 5.56 14.60 -14.72
N ALA A 78 4.93 15.31 -15.66
CA ALA A 78 5.32 16.68 -15.98
C ALA A 78 5.17 17.62 -14.76
N ALA A 79 4.04 17.56 -14.05
CA ALA A 79 3.81 18.35 -12.84
C ALA A 79 4.86 18.07 -11.75
N SER A 80 5.28 16.81 -11.59
CA SER A 80 6.30 16.44 -10.59
C SER A 80 7.71 16.96 -10.90
N LEU A 81 7.99 17.27 -12.17
CA LEU A 81 9.29 17.75 -12.63
C LEU A 81 9.37 19.28 -12.70
N LEU A 82 8.23 19.97 -12.66
CA LEU A 82 8.14 21.41 -12.74
C LEU A 82 8.16 22.04 -11.35
N THR A 83 8.98 23.08 -11.18
CA THR A 83 9.00 23.86 -9.92
C THR A 83 8.27 25.18 -10.10
N ALA A 84 7.38 25.54 -9.18
CA ALA A 84 6.68 26.82 -9.21
C ALA A 84 7.69 27.98 -9.19
N GLY A 85 7.54 28.94 -10.09
CA GLY A 85 8.43 30.09 -10.26
C GLY A 85 9.68 29.84 -11.11
N GLU A 86 9.93 28.62 -11.56
CA GLU A 86 11.02 28.27 -12.49
C GLU A 86 10.78 28.87 -13.88
N THR A 87 11.86 29.26 -14.57
CA THR A 87 11.78 29.78 -15.95
C THR A 87 12.33 28.76 -16.93
N LEU A 88 11.49 28.37 -17.88
CA LEU A 88 11.77 27.34 -18.88
C LEU A 88 11.53 27.88 -20.29
N TRP A 89 12.08 27.22 -21.30
CA TRP A 89 11.77 27.53 -22.70
C TRP A 89 10.65 26.65 -23.23
N ALA A 90 9.62 27.26 -23.79
CA ALA A 90 8.50 26.58 -24.41
C ALA A 90 8.18 27.20 -25.77
N GLN A 91 7.64 26.38 -26.68
CA GLN A 91 7.08 26.86 -27.93
C GLN A 91 5.65 27.34 -27.68
N VAL A 92 5.43 28.64 -27.76
CA VAL A 92 4.15 29.30 -27.47
C VAL A 92 3.37 29.50 -28.77
N ALA A 93 2.08 29.14 -28.75
CA ALA A 93 1.13 29.38 -29.82
C ALA A 93 -0.17 29.91 -29.20
N GLY A 94 -0.31 31.23 -29.15
CA GLY A 94 -1.46 31.90 -28.52
C GLY A 94 -1.61 31.59 -27.02
N ALA A 95 -2.64 30.80 -26.65
CA ALA A 95 -2.98 30.48 -25.26
C ALA A 95 -2.37 29.15 -24.77
N GLU A 96 -1.72 28.40 -25.65
CA GLU A 96 -1.07 27.14 -25.33
C GLU A 96 0.45 27.24 -25.55
N ALA A 97 1.22 26.49 -24.77
CA ALA A 97 2.64 26.32 -25.01
C ALA A 97 3.04 24.86 -24.87
N VAL A 98 4.12 24.46 -25.55
CA VAL A 98 4.64 23.10 -25.56
C VAL A 98 6.09 23.11 -25.15
N PHE A 99 6.44 22.36 -24.11
CA PHE A 99 7.84 22.16 -23.73
C PHE A 99 8.55 21.25 -24.74
N GLY A 100 9.89 21.27 -24.76
CA GLY A 100 10.68 20.35 -25.60
C GLY A 100 10.39 18.86 -25.36
N SER A 101 9.81 18.51 -24.21
CA SER A 101 9.32 17.17 -23.88
C SER A 101 8.01 16.78 -24.58
N GLY A 102 7.35 17.70 -25.28
CA GLY A 102 6.01 17.50 -25.86
C GLY A 102 4.86 17.73 -24.89
N CYS A 103 5.13 18.06 -23.62
CA CYS A 103 4.10 18.38 -22.64
C CYS A 103 3.43 19.73 -22.97
N ARG A 104 2.10 19.73 -23.03
CA ARG A 104 1.30 20.94 -23.28
C ARG A 104 0.95 21.62 -21.96
N VAL A 105 1.10 22.94 -21.94
CA VAL A 105 0.80 23.79 -20.78
C VAL A 105 -0.05 24.99 -21.20
N ALA A 106 -0.88 25.47 -20.28
CA ALA A 106 -1.74 26.62 -20.52
C ALA A 106 -0.98 27.92 -20.18
N VAL A 107 -1.06 28.90 -21.07
CA VAL A 107 -0.44 30.21 -20.85
C VAL A 107 -1.45 31.13 -20.14
N VAL A 108 -1.18 31.46 -18.88
CA VAL A 108 -1.99 32.37 -18.07
C VAL A 108 -1.62 33.80 -18.42
N ARG A 109 -2.64 34.57 -18.83
CA ARG A 109 -2.54 36.02 -19.01
C ARG A 109 -2.61 36.66 -17.62
N GLY A 110 -1.69 37.57 -17.31
CA GLY A 110 -1.68 38.25 -16.00
C GLY A 110 -2.95 39.07 -15.77
N ASP A 111 -3.34 39.21 -14.50
CA ASP A 111 -4.56 39.91 -14.05
C ASP A 111 -4.57 41.42 -14.37
N ASP A 112 -3.43 42.01 -14.72
CA ASP A 112 -3.29 43.44 -15.02
C ASP A 112 -3.54 43.79 -16.50
N GLY A 113 -3.90 42.82 -17.36
CA GLY A 113 -4.15 43.08 -18.79
C GLY A 113 -2.94 43.56 -19.59
N GLU A 114 -1.78 43.80 -18.97
CA GLU A 114 -0.63 44.51 -19.54
C GLU A 114 0.49 43.60 -20.09
N ALA A 115 0.25 42.30 -20.19
CA ALA A 115 1.07 41.43 -21.04
C ALA A 115 0.18 40.65 -22.01
N ALA A 116 -0.82 41.33 -22.58
CA ALA A 116 -1.44 40.86 -23.79
C ALA A 116 -0.47 41.04 -24.95
N ALA A 117 0.16 39.94 -25.33
CA ALA A 117 0.62 39.67 -26.69
C ALA A 117 1.59 40.71 -27.29
N ASP A 118 2.89 40.40 -27.22
CA ASP A 118 3.81 40.87 -28.25
C ASP A 118 3.37 40.37 -29.67
N GLY A 119 2.35 39.51 -29.77
CA GLY A 119 1.80 39.00 -31.02
C GLY A 119 2.68 37.95 -31.70
N PHE A 120 3.80 37.60 -31.06
CA PHE A 120 4.78 36.67 -31.60
C PHE A 120 4.64 35.27 -31.01
N ASP A 121 4.23 34.32 -31.85
CA ASP A 121 4.34 32.89 -31.58
C ASP A 121 5.80 32.40 -31.71
N GLY A 122 6.14 31.30 -31.04
CA GLY A 122 7.45 30.66 -31.13
C GLY A 122 8.11 30.34 -29.79
N TRP A 123 9.41 30.03 -29.80
CA TRP A 123 10.17 29.72 -28.60
C TRP A 123 10.32 30.95 -27.71
N ARG A 124 9.85 30.84 -26.46
CA ARG A 124 9.85 31.92 -25.47
C ARG A 124 10.20 31.40 -24.08
N PRO A 125 10.82 32.24 -23.23
CA PRO A 125 10.92 31.97 -21.81
C PRO A 125 9.54 32.10 -21.14
N VAL A 126 9.12 31.04 -20.46
CA VAL A 126 7.89 30.95 -19.68
C VAL A 126 8.22 30.65 -18.23
N ARG A 127 7.51 31.29 -17.30
CA ARG A 127 7.63 31.05 -15.87
C ARG A 127 6.50 30.15 -15.40
N VAL A 128 6.83 29.07 -14.70
CA VAL A 128 5.82 28.14 -14.14
C VAL A 128 5.04 28.87 -13.04
N VAL A 129 3.72 28.94 -13.20
CA VAL A 129 2.82 29.57 -12.22
C VAL A 129 2.30 28.52 -11.25
N ASP A 130 1.66 27.48 -11.78
CA ASP A 130 1.17 26.34 -11.02
C ASP A 130 1.58 25.03 -11.75
N PRO A 131 2.52 24.26 -11.17
CA PRO A 131 2.91 22.94 -11.68
C PRO A 131 1.75 21.94 -11.74
N ALA A 132 0.84 21.95 -10.77
CA ALA A 132 -0.25 20.98 -10.67
C ALA A 132 -1.33 21.23 -11.73
N ALA A 133 -1.61 22.50 -12.02
CA ALA A 133 -2.52 22.90 -13.10
C ALA A 133 -1.84 23.04 -14.47
N LEU A 134 -0.52 22.79 -14.56
CA LEU A 134 0.29 22.95 -15.77
C LEU A 134 0.11 24.34 -16.42
N THR A 135 0.21 25.37 -15.60
CA THR A 135 0.04 26.76 -16.03
C THR A 135 1.36 27.53 -15.99
N VAL A 136 1.57 28.36 -17.01
CA VAL A 136 2.79 29.16 -17.17
C VAL A 136 2.45 30.59 -17.56
N ARG A 137 3.34 31.54 -17.25
CA ARG A 137 3.23 32.96 -17.64
C ARG A 137 4.40 33.34 -18.52
N LEU A 138 4.17 34.11 -19.58
CA LEU A 138 5.26 34.61 -20.42
C LEU A 138 6.18 35.56 -19.64
N VAL A 139 7.48 35.37 -19.78
CA VAL A 139 8.47 36.33 -19.28
C VAL A 139 8.68 37.38 -20.38
N PRO A 140 8.37 38.67 -20.12
CA PRO A 140 8.55 39.71 -21.12
C PRO A 140 10.03 39.84 -21.48
N LEU A 141 10.33 39.75 -22.77
CA LEU A 141 11.65 40.08 -23.29
C LEU A 141 11.67 41.59 -23.50
N ALA A 142 12.41 42.32 -22.68
CA ALA A 142 12.70 43.71 -22.97
C ALA A 142 13.58 43.74 -24.24
N LEU A 143 12.97 43.91 -25.41
CA LEU A 143 13.70 44.39 -26.58
C LEU A 143 14.13 45.82 -26.24
N ALA A 144 15.35 45.96 -25.74
CA ALA A 144 15.99 47.27 -25.77
C ALA A 144 16.07 47.67 -27.25
N GLU A 145 15.47 48.81 -27.61
CA GLU A 145 15.78 49.45 -28.88
C GLU A 145 17.30 49.59 -28.96
N PRO A 146 17.96 49.07 -30.01
CA PRO A 146 19.39 49.25 -30.14
C PRO A 146 19.68 50.75 -30.14
N PRO A 147 20.71 51.22 -29.41
CA PRO A 147 21.02 52.64 -29.38
C PRO A 147 21.22 53.16 -30.80
N VAL A 148 20.58 54.29 -31.11
CA VAL A 148 20.65 54.92 -32.43
C VAL A 148 22.12 55.13 -32.80
N GLY A 149 22.59 54.40 -33.83
CA GLY A 149 23.98 54.46 -34.32
C GLY A 149 24.79 53.16 -34.27
N THR A 150 24.27 52.05 -33.73
CA THR A 150 25.00 50.75 -33.74
C THR A 150 24.71 49.86 -34.95
N ALA A 151 23.77 50.22 -35.81
CA ALA A 151 23.55 49.51 -37.06
C ALA A 151 24.44 50.14 -38.13
N THR A 152 25.51 49.47 -38.52
CA THR A 152 26.19 49.76 -39.79
C THR A 152 25.15 49.57 -40.89
N PRO A 153 24.78 50.62 -41.64
CA PRO A 153 23.80 50.47 -42.71
C PRO A 153 24.35 49.46 -43.72
N VAL A 154 23.48 48.59 -44.24
CA VAL A 154 23.89 47.51 -45.17
C VAL A 154 24.64 48.05 -46.38
N SER A 155 24.39 49.30 -46.78
CA SER A 155 25.14 50.01 -47.82
C SER A 155 26.62 50.23 -47.51
N GLU A 156 27.02 50.31 -46.24
CA GLU A 156 28.42 50.42 -45.82
C GLU A 156 29.12 49.05 -45.70
N LEU A 157 28.35 47.97 -45.50
CA LEU A 157 28.86 46.60 -45.53
C LEU A 157 29.23 46.13 -46.96
N TYR A 158 28.65 46.76 -47.98
CA TYR A 158 28.92 46.49 -49.40
C TYR A 158 29.50 47.72 -50.14
N ALA A 159 29.99 48.72 -49.40
CA ALA A 159 30.73 49.80 -50.02
C ALA A 159 32.06 49.23 -50.55
N ASP A 160 32.24 49.28 -51.87
CA ASP A 160 33.48 48.88 -52.55
C ASP A 160 34.67 49.55 -51.85
N PRO A 161 35.60 48.81 -51.22
CA PRO A 161 36.86 49.41 -50.82
C PRO A 161 37.60 49.78 -52.11
N GLU A 162 38.09 51.02 -52.18
CA GLU A 162 39.02 51.50 -53.22
C GLU A 162 40.05 50.43 -53.60
N PRO A 163 40.54 50.38 -54.86
CA PRO A 163 41.33 49.26 -55.35
C PRO A 163 42.60 49.08 -54.52
N TYR A 164 42.52 48.20 -53.53
CA TYR A 164 43.64 47.71 -52.78
C TYR A 164 44.47 46.88 -53.75
N THR A 165 45.56 47.46 -54.26
CA THR A 165 46.55 46.72 -55.04
C THR A 165 47.29 45.78 -54.10
N VAL A 166 46.70 44.60 -53.88
CA VAL A 166 47.42 43.43 -53.37
C VAL A 166 48.49 43.12 -54.39
N GLY A 167 49.77 43.36 -54.07
CA GLY A 167 50.86 42.75 -54.83
C GLY A 167 50.57 41.25 -54.91
N ALA A 168 50.51 40.69 -56.13
CA ALA A 168 50.08 39.31 -56.35
C ALA A 168 50.75 38.40 -55.30
N PRO A 169 49.99 37.61 -54.52
CA PRO A 169 50.61 36.72 -53.57
C PRO A 169 51.48 35.76 -54.37
N GLU A 170 52.80 35.86 -54.20
CA GLU A 170 53.72 34.89 -54.75
C GLU A 170 53.27 33.52 -54.24
N ARG A 171 52.97 32.61 -55.16
CA ARG A 171 52.64 31.23 -54.80
C ARG A 171 53.87 30.66 -54.09
N ALA A 172 53.76 30.49 -52.78
CA ALA A 172 54.75 29.78 -51.98
C ALA A 172 54.79 28.31 -52.43
N GLY A 173 55.55 28.03 -53.48
CA GLY A 173 55.80 26.69 -54.01
C GLY A 173 54.56 25.88 -54.39
N VAL A 174 54.81 24.70 -54.94
CA VAL A 174 53.79 23.65 -55.05
C VAL A 174 53.59 23.08 -53.65
N PHE A 175 52.39 23.19 -53.09
CA PHE A 175 52.03 22.49 -51.85
C PHE A 175 52.30 20.99 -52.05
N PRO A 176 53.05 20.30 -51.16
CA PRO A 176 53.34 18.88 -51.34
C PRO A 176 52.07 18.07 -51.10
N VAL A 177 51.30 17.87 -52.17
CA VAL A 177 50.15 16.97 -52.15
C VAL A 177 50.71 15.54 -52.02
N GLY A 178 50.47 14.90 -50.88
CA GLY A 178 50.88 13.50 -50.64
C GLY A 178 51.92 13.25 -49.53
N GLN A 179 52.33 14.26 -48.76
CA GLN A 179 53.21 14.09 -47.58
C GLN A 179 52.47 14.19 -46.23
N GLY A 180 51.14 14.05 -46.24
CA GLY A 180 50.34 13.96 -45.01
C GLY A 180 50.37 12.54 -44.45
N PRO A 181 50.22 12.36 -43.12
CA PRO A 181 49.99 11.04 -42.55
C PRO A 181 48.73 10.42 -43.16
N ASP A 182 48.75 9.11 -43.36
CA ASP A 182 47.61 8.36 -43.88
C ASP A 182 46.41 8.52 -42.92
N LEU A 183 45.41 9.28 -43.37
CA LEU A 183 44.23 9.61 -42.58
C LEU A 183 43.40 8.37 -42.30
N ASP A 184 43.37 7.40 -43.21
CA ASP A 184 42.59 6.18 -43.04
C ASP A 184 43.21 5.30 -41.95
N ALA A 185 44.54 5.20 -41.91
CA ALA A 185 45.26 4.50 -40.86
C ALA A 185 45.08 5.17 -39.47
N LEU A 186 45.07 6.51 -39.42
CA LEU A 186 44.81 7.25 -38.18
C LEU A 186 43.36 7.08 -37.70
N LEU A 187 42.39 7.14 -38.61
CA LEU A 187 40.98 6.94 -38.30
C LEU A 187 40.72 5.50 -37.81
N HIS A 188 41.34 4.50 -38.43
CA HIS A 188 41.23 3.11 -37.99
C HIS A 188 41.80 2.92 -36.58
N ARG A 189 42.98 3.50 -36.29
CA ARG A 189 43.57 3.47 -34.95
C ARG A 189 42.66 4.13 -33.91
N VAL A 190 42.12 5.31 -34.21
CA VAL A 190 41.20 6.01 -33.29
C VAL A 190 39.93 5.19 -33.07
N GLN A 191 39.39 4.56 -34.11
CA GLN A 191 38.23 3.68 -33.97
C GLN A 191 38.54 2.43 -33.11
N GLU A 192 39.71 1.83 -33.25
CA GLU A 192 40.13 0.71 -32.40
C GLU A 192 40.30 1.15 -30.93
N GLU A 193 40.96 2.28 -30.69
CA GLU A 193 41.12 2.84 -29.35
C GLU A 193 39.77 3.16 -28.69
N GLU A 194 38.82 3.74 -29.44
CA GLU A 194 37.46 4.00 -28.95
C GLU A 194 36.68 2.71 -28.69
N ARG A 195 36.81 1.69 -29.54
CA ARG A 195 36.18 0.38 -29.32
C ARG A 195 36.72 -0.30 -28.07
N ASP A 196 38.02 -0.19 -27.81
CA ASP A 196 38.63 -0.74 -26.61
C ASP A 196 38.23 0.04 -25.35
N ARG A 197 38.13 1.37 -25.43
CA ARG A 197 37.57 2.21 -24.35
C ARG A 197 36.13 1.81 -24.02
N VAL A 198 35.26 1.73 -25.02
CA VAL A 198 33.85 1.34 -24.85
C VAL A 198 33.76 -0.07 -24.27
N ARG A 199 34.57 -1.02 -24.74
CA ARG A 199 34.59 -2.39 -24.20
C ARG A 199 34.99 -2.39 -22.72
N ALA A 200 36.04 -1.67 -22.35
CA ALA A 200 36.49 -1.57 -20.97
C ALA A 200 35.43 -0.93 -20.06
N GLU A 201 34.72 0.11 -20.54
CA GLU A 201 33.63 0.74 -19.82
C GLU A 201 32.43 -0.19 -19.63
N VAL A 202 32.05 -0.94 -20.66
CA VAL A 202 30.97 -1.93 -20.60
C VAL A 202 31.32 -3.05 -19.61
N GLU A 203 32.55 -3.56 -19.61
CA GLU A 203 33.00 -4.56 -18.63
C GLU A 203 33.05 -4.00 -17.20
N ALA A 204 33.44 -2.72 -17.03
CA ALA A 204 33.38 -2.05 -15.73
C ALA A 204 31.94 -1.83 -15.26
N ALA A 205 31.02 -1.48 -16.15
CA ALA A 205 29.60 -1.36 -15.87
C ALA A 205 28.98 -2.72 -15.50
N ALA A 206 29.29 -3.78 -16.25
CA ALA A 206 28.84 -5.15 -15.96
C ALA A 206 29.30 -5.62 -14.58
N ARG A 207 30.57 -5.43 -14.23
CA ARG A 207 31.08 -5.76 -12.89
C ARG A 207 30.42 -4.96 -11.76
N ARG A 208 30.03 -3.70 -12.01
CA ARG A 208 29.26 -2.90 -11.04
C ARG A 208 27.85 -3.48 -10.87
N ALA A 209 27.16 -3.76 -11.97
CA ALA A 209 25.83 -4.37 -11.94
C ALA A 209 25.83 -5.74 -11.25
N GLU A 210 26.84 -6.57 -11.47
CA GLU A 210 26.97 -7.87 -10.78
C GLU A 210 27.15 -7.71 -9.27
N ARG A 211 27.97 -6.74 -8.83
CA ARG A 211 28.15 -6.45 -7.39
C ARG A 211 26.87 -5.93 -6.76
N GLU A 212 26.15 -5.04 -7.45
CA GLU A 212 24.86 -4.53 -6.99
C GLU A 212 23.82 -5.66 -6.90
N LEU A 213 23.76 -6.54 -7.89
CA LEU A 213 22.88 -7.70 -7.87
C LEU A 213 23.24 -8.67 -6.73
N ALA A 214 24.53 -8.92 -6.51
CA ALA A 214 25.00 -9.76 -5.40
C ALA A 214 24.65 -9.15 -4.04
N GLY A 215 24.84 -7.83 -3.88
CA GLY A 215 24.43 -7.08 -2.68
C GLY A 215 22.92 -7.13 -2.46
N ALA A 216 22.13 -6.93 -3.51
CA ALA A 216 20.67 -7.02 -3.45
C ALA A 216 20.18 -8.41 -3.05
N LYS A 217 20.79 -9.48 -3.60
CA LYS A 217 20.49 -10.87 -3.23
C LYS A 217 20.85 -11.16 -1.77
N ALA A 218 22.00 -10.68 -1.28
CA ALA A 218 22.40 -10.84 0.11
C ALA A 218 21.44 -10.11 1.06
N ALA A 219 21.09 -8.85 0.75
CA ALA A 219 20.13 -8.08 1.55
C ALA A 219 18.73 -8.71 1.54
N ALA A 220 18.29 -9.29 0.42
CA ALA A 220 17.02 -10.01 0.36
C ALA A 220 17.02 -11.26 1.26
N ARG A 221 18.11 -12.03 1.27
CA ARG A 221 18.27 -13.19 2.16
C ARG A 221 18.26 -12.79 3.63
N GLU A 222 19.00 -11.74 4.01
CA GLU A 222 19.02 -11.25 5.38
C GLU A 222 17.62 -10.81 5.85
N ARG A 223 16.85 -10.14 4.98
CA ARG A 223 15.46 -9.77 5.26
C ARG A 223 14.56 -10.99 5.43
N ALA A 224 14.73 -12.03 4.60
CA ALA A 224 13.99 -13.28 4.73
C ALA A 224 14.30 -13.98 6.06
N GLU A 225 15.58 -14.15 6.40
CA GLU A 225 16.01 -14.74 7.67
C GLU A 225 15.55 -13.92 8.89
N ALA A 226 15.53 -12.59 8.79
CA ALA A 226 14.97 -11.73 9.82
C ALA A 226 13.45 -11.92 9.96
N ALA A 227 12.72 -12.07 8.86
CA ALA A 227 11.28 -12.33 8.88
C ALA A 227 10.95 -13.70 9.49
N GLU A 228 11.70 -14.74 9.13
CA GLU A 228 11.57 -16.08 9.71
C GLU A 228 11.84 -16.08 11.21
N ARG A 229 12.92 -15.43 11.67
CA ARG A 229 13.21 -15.29 13.11
C ARG A 229 12.08 -14.60 13.86
N ARG A 230 11.49 -13.54 13.29
CA ARG A 230 10.33 -12.85 13.88
C ARG A 230 9.08 -13.73 13.88
N ALA A 231 8.89 -14.57 12.86
CA ALA A 231 7.78 -15.53 12.83
C ALA A 231 7.95 -16.60 13.91
N ALA A 232 9.13 -17.21 14.02
CA ALA A 232 9.45 -18.19 15.05
C ALA A 232 9.29 -17.63 16.46
N GLN A 233 9.75 -16.39 16.72
CA GLN A 233 9.55 -15.73 18.01
C GLN A 233 8.07 -15.48 18.33
N ARG A 234 7.24 -15.14 17.34
CA ARG A 234 5.80 -14.98 17.52
C ARG A 234 5.14 -16.31 17.86
N GLU A 235 5.54 -17.38 17.18
CA GLU A 235 5.04 -18.71 17.45
C GLU A 235 5.42 -19.20 18.85
N GLN A 236 6.69 -19.04 19.26
CA GLN A 236 7.14 -19.37 20.62
C GLN A 236 6.33 -18.61 21.68
N ARG A 237 6.13 -17.30 21.50
CA ARG A 237 5.30 -16.50 22.41
C ARG A 237 3.85 -16.98 22.45
N ALA A 238 3.28 -17.37 21.31
CA ALA A 238 1.93 -17.91 21.24
C ALA A 238 1.82 -19.27 21.95
N GLN A 239 2.81 -20.16 21.77
CA GLN A 239 2.87 -21.44 22.46
C GLN A 239 3.02 -21.27 23.98
N GLU A 240 3.88 -20.35 24.43
CA GLU A 240 4.00 -20.03 25.85
C GLU A 240 2.72 -19.46 26.43
N ALA A 241 2.05 -18.56 25.71
CA ALA A 241 0.77 -18.00 26.14
C ALA A 241 -0.31 -19.08 26.23
N ALA A 242 -0.38 -19.99 25.24
CA ALA A 242 -1.30 -21.11 25.25
C ALA A 242 -1.03 -22.06 26.42
N ARG A 243 0.25 -22.37 26.71
CA ARG A 243 0.63 -23.18 27.85
C ARG A 243 0.23 -22.54 29.18
N ARG A 244 0.50 -21.24 29.36
CA ARG A 244 0.07 -20.50 30.55
C ARG A 244 -1.45 -20.49 30.71
N ALA A 245 -2.19 -20.35 29.61
CA ALA A 245 -3.66 -20.41 29.62
C ALA A 245 -4.17 -21.80 30.02
N GLN A 246 -3.54 -22.87 29.53
CA GLN A 246 -3.88 -24.24 29.94
C GLN A 246 -3.58 -24.50 31.41
N GLU A 247 -2.42 -24.06 31.90
CA GLU A 247 -2.04 -24.18 33.31
C GLU A 247 -3.03 -23.41 34.20
N TYR A 248 -3.40 -22.18 33.82
CA TYR A 248 -4.39 -21.37 34.54
C TYR A 248 -5.78 -22.02 34.53
N ALA A 249 -6.24 -22.52 33.38
CA ALA A 249 -7.52 -23.23 33.29
C ALA A 249 -7.52 -24.50 34.15
N GLY A 250 -6.41 -25.25 34.17
CA GLY A 250 -6.24 -26.41 35.03
C GLY A 250 -6.34 -26.07 36.52
N GLN A 251 -5.71 -24.97 36.95
CA GLN A 251 -5.82 -24.48 38.33
C GLN A 251 -7.25 -24.09 38.69
N GLN A 252 -7.97 -23.42 37.79
CA GLN A 252 -9.37 -23.04 38.02
C GLN A 252 -10.29 -24.26 38.14
N ILE A 253 -10.08 -25.29 37.31
CA ILE A 253 -10.84 -26.54 37.41
C ILE A 253 -10.54 -27.25 38.73
N ALA A 254 -9.28 -27.28 39.17
CA ALA A 254 -8.90 -27.88 40.44
C ALA A 254 -9.55 -27.13 41.62
N ALA A 255 -9.46 -25.80 41.64
CA ALA A 255 -10.09 -24.97 42.66
C ALA A 255 -11.61 -25.18 42.72
N ALA A 256 -12.29 -25.17 41.57
CA ALA A 256 -13.74 -25.42 41.50
C ALA A 256 -14.11 -26.83 42.02
N ARG A 257 -13.29 -27.85 41.73
CA ARG A 257 -13.48 -29.21 42.27
C ARG A 257 -13.33 -29.25 43.79
N ASP A 258 -12.34 -28.55 44.33
CA ASP A 258 -12.12 -28.47 45.77
C ASP A 258 -13.26 -27.73 46.48
N GLU A 259 -13.77 -26.64 45.90
CA GLU A 259 -14.95 -25.92 46.39
C GLU A 259 -16.19 -26.82 46.42
N VAL A 260 -16.45 -27.57 45.34
CA VAL A 260 -17.55 -28.55 45.30
C VAL A 260 -17.36 -29.62 46.37
N ALA A 261 -16.14 -30.16 46.53
CA ALA A 261 -15.86 -31.16 47.56
C ALA A 261 -16.03 -30.61 48.98
N GLN A 262 -15.71 -29.35 49.23
CA GLN A 262 -15.98 -28.68 50.50
C GLN A 262 -17.48 -28.49 50.74
N ALA A 263 -18.22 -28.03 49.73
CA ALA A 263 -19.67 -27.86 49.80
C ALA A 263 -20.39 -29.18 50.10
N VAL A 264 -19.97 -30.29 49.47
CA VAL A 264 -20.51 -31.63 49.74
C VAL A 264 -20.23 -32.05 51.18
N ARG A 265 -19.01 -31.84 51.68
CA ARG A 265 -18.68 -32.13 53.09
C ARG A 265 -19.56 -31.35 54.07
N GLN A 266 -19.73 -30.05 53.83
CA GLN A 266 -20.61 -29.21 54.66
C GLN A 266 -22.07 -29.66 54.61
N TRP A 267 -22.56 -30.12 53.45
CA TRP A 267 -23.90 -30.69 53.31
C TRP A 267 -24.05 -31.99 54.10
N GLN A 268 -23.07 -32.88 54.02
CA GLN A 268 -23.07 -34.14 54.78
C GLN A 268 -23.05 -33.88 56.29
N GLU A 269 -22.23 -32.94 56.76
CA GLU A 269 -22.22 -32.56 58.19
C GLU A 269 -23.56 -32.01 58.66
N ARG A 270 -24.20 -31.14 57.85
CA ARG A 270 -25.55 -30.63 58.18
C ARG A 270 -26.58 -31.73 58.21
N ALA A 271 -26.53 -32.67 57.26
CA ALA A 271 -27.42 -33.84 57.24
C ALA A 271 -27.24 -34.70 58.50
N GLN A 272 -26.00 -35.02 58.87
CA GLN A 272 -25.71 -35.80 60.09
C GLN A 272 -26.17 -35.10 61.37
N ARG A 273 -26.02 -33.77 61.46
CA ARG A 273 -26.54 -33.00 62.60
C ARG A 273 -28.06 -33.05 62.67
N ALA A 274 -28.74 -32.89 61.54
CA ALA A 274 -30.20 -33.02 61.48
C ALA A 274 -30.67 -34.43 61.87
N GLU A 275 -29.97 -35.49 61.41
CA GLU A 275 -30.24 -36.87 61.82
C GLU A 275 -30.03 -37.07 63.33
N ALA A 276 -28.93 -36.58 63.89
CA ALA A 276 -28.68 -36.65 65.34
C ALA A 276 -29.77 -35.89 66.14
N GLU A 277 -30.23 -34.75 65.65
CA GLU A 277 -31.34 -33.99 66.26
C GLU A 277 -32.66 -34.75 66.19
N THR A 278 -32.99 -35.37 65.04
CA THR A 278 -34.21 -36.19 64.94
C THR A 278 -34.17 -37.42 65.86
N VAL A 279 -33.02 -38.08 65.99
CA VAL A 279 -32.82 -39.18 66.96
C VAL A 279 -32.96 -38.66 68.39
N ARG A 280 -32.42 -37.48 68.71
CA ARG A 280 -32.56 -36.87 70.04
C ARG A 280 -34.02 -36.57 70.36
N LEU A 281 -34.73 -35.90 69.45
CA LEU A 281 -36.14 -35.52 69.61
C LEU A 281 -37.06 -36.73 69.70
N SER A 282 -36.83 -37.78 68.90
CA SER A 282 -37.60 -39.03 69.00
C SER A 282 -37.36 -39.76 70.32
N GLY A 283 -36.13 -39.74 70.84
CA GLY A 283 -35.83 -40.25 72.18
C GLY A 283 -36.49 -39.44 73.30
N GLU A 284 -36.55 -38.10 73.16
CA GLU A 284 -37.29 -37.22 74.08
C GLU A 284 -38.80 -37.51 74.04
N LEU A 285 -39.36 -37.72 72.84
CA LEU A 285 -40.78 -38.05 72.65
C LEU A 285 -41.12 -39.40 73.30
N ALA A 286 -40.31 -40.45 73.08
CA ALA A 286 -40.52 -41.76 73.69
C ALA A 286 -40.48 -41.72 75.23
N LYS A 287 -39.58 -40.90 75.81
CA LYS A 287 -39.55 -40.67 77.26
C LYS A 287 -40.79 -39.94 77.76
N ALA A 288 -41.28 -38.94 77.02
CA ALA A 288 -42.50 -38.21 77.36
C ALA A 288 -43.74 -39.12 77.28
N GLU A 289 -43.81 -39.98 76.26
CA GLU A 289 -44.86 -41.00 76.14
C GLU A 289 -44.83 -41.98 77.31
N GLN A 290 -43.66 -42.53 77.67
CA GLN A 290 -43.51 -43.39 78.85
C GLN A 290 -43.92 -42.69 80.15
N ALA A 291 -43.53 -41.43 80.35
CA ALA A 291 -43.93 -40.65 81.52
C ALA A 291 -45.46 -40.41 81.55
N GLY A 292 -46.07 -40.16 80.40
CA GLY A 292 -47.52 -40.05 80.24
C GLY A 292 -48.26 -41.35 80.57
N VAL A 293 -47.77 -42.48 80.06
CA VAL A 293 -48.30 -43.83 80.38
C VAL A 293 -48.18 -44.13 81.87
N LEU A 294 -47.04 -43.84 82.49
CA LEU A 294 -46.85 -44.01 83.94
C LEU A 294 -47.82 -43.14 84.75
N ARG A 295 -48.04 -41.88 84.36
CA ARG A 295 -49.06 -41.02 84.97
C ARG A 295 -50.45 -41.62 84.87
N HIS A 296 -50.82 -42.13 83.69
CA HIS A 296 -52.13 -42.73 83.48
C HIS A 296 -52.34 -44.02 84.29
N VAL A 297 -51.31 -44.86 84.41
CA VAL A 297 -51.32 -46.05 85.27
C VAL A 297 -51.47 -45.67 86.75
N LEU A 298 -50.75 -44.65 87.22
CA LEU A 298 -50.85 -44.15 88.59
C LEU A 298 -52.23 -43.56 88.89
N ASP A 299 -52.80 -42.76 87.98
CA ASP A 299 -54.16 -42.22 88.12
C ASP A 299 -55.24 -43.31 88.11
N ARG A 300 -55.03 -44.39 87.34
CA ARG A 300 -55.92 -45.57 87.34
C ARG A 300 -55.83 -46.32 88.66
N ARG A 301 -54.61 -46.47 89.22
CA ARG A 301 -54.38 -47.11 90.52
C ARG A 301 -54.94 -46.28 91.68
N ARG A 302 -54.87 -44.95 91.59
CA ARG A 302 -55.47 -44.01 92.57
C ARG A 302 -56.99 -44.05 92.51
N ARG A 303 -57.59 -44.17 91.32
CA ARG A 303 -59.04 -44.40 91.15
C ARG A 303 -59.49 -45.79 91.61
N ALA A 304 -58.65 -46.82 91.50
CA ALA A 304 -58.93 -48.15 92.01
C ALA A 304 -58.78 -48.25 93.54
N GLY A 305 -57.86 -47.50 94.15
CA GLY A 305 -57.67 -47.41 95.61
C GLY A 305 -58.61 -46.43 96.33
N GLY A 306 -59.35 -45.58 95.59
CA GLY A 306 -60.32 -44.64 96.15
C GLY A 306 -61.72 -45.23 96.41
N ARG A 307 -61.90 -46.55 96.29
CA ARG A 307 -63.21 -47.21 96.50
C ARG A 307 -63.38 -47.81 97.91
N ASP A 308 -62.51 -47.50 98.86
CA ASP A 308 -62.59 -48.06 100.22
C ASP A 308 -62.71 -47.04 101.36
N GLN A 309 -62.90 -45.74 101.09
CA GLN A 309 -63.22 -44.78 102.15
C GLN A 309 -64.28 -43.77 101.74
N GLY A 310 -65.50 -44.01 102.22
CA GLY A 310 -66.51 -42.96 102.41
C GLY A 310 -67.94 -43.39 102.15
N GLY A 311 -68.66 -43.78 103.21
CA GLY A 311 -70.12 -43.58 103.22
C GLY A 311 -70.99 -44.65 103.86
N THR A 312 -70.73 -45.07 105.09
CA THR A 312 -71.83 -45.40 106.01
C THR A 312 -72.39 -44.10 106.59
N SER A 313 -73.73 -44.02 106.65
CA SER A 313 -74.58 -43.33 107.66
C SER A 313 -75.69 -42.46 107.05
N GLY A 314 -76.95 -42.82 107.34
CA GLY A 314 -78.05 -41.84 107.40
C GLY A 314 -79.41 -42.28 106.86
N THR A 315 -80.17 -42.99 107.72
CA THR A 315 -81.64 -43.26 107.72
C THR A 315 -82.27 -44.03 106.56
#